data_AF-A0AAJ1UWA5-F1
#
_entry.id   AF-A0AAJ1UWA5-F1
#
_cell.length_a   1.000
_cell.length_b   1.000
_cell.length_c   1.000
_cell.angle_alpha   90.00
_cell.angle_beta   90.00
_cell.angle_gamma   90.00
#
_symmetry.space_group_name_H-M   'P 1'
#
loop_
_entity.id
_entity.type
_entity.pdbx_description
1 polymer ?
#
loop_
_entity_poly.entity_id
_entity_poly.type
_entity_poly.pdbx_seq_one_letter_code
_entity_poly.pdbx_strand_id
1 'polypeptide(L)' 'MIEAKLECKNVSCEKLANRLSKFRGAFPFGYKVWAYKDRVFAYFRVRCIMDLNEFTRRLRTIKNAEYQYHKIERVPRYEW' A
#
# COMPACT_ATOMS: atom_id res chain seq x y z
N MET A 1 -13.47 -1.07 -6.71
CA MET A 1 -12.30 -0.52 -5.98
C MET A 1 -11.49 -1.71 -5.51
N ILE A 2 -10.20 -1.55 -5.22
CA ILE A 2 -9.37 -2.64 -4.71
C ILE A 2 -8.83 -2.24 -3.35
N GLU A 3 -9.07 -3.08 -2.35
CA GLU A 3 -8.43 -2.98 -1.05
C GLU A 3 -7.22 -3.89 -1.03
N ALA A 4 -6.09 -3.35 -0.59
CA ALA A 4 -4.87 -4.11 -0.48
C ALA A 4 -4.27 -3.96 0.92
N LYS A 5 -3.89 -5.11 1.49
CA LYS A 5 -3.06 -5.20 2.69
C LYS A 5 -1.66 -5.60 2.28
N LEU A 6 -0.71 -4.71 2.53
CA LEU A 6 0.70 -4.88 2.25
C LEU A 6 1.45 -5.06 3.56
N GLU A 7 2.32 -6.05 3.59
CA GLU A 7 3.36 -6.22 4.60
C GLU A 7 4.71 -5.86 3.98
N CYS A 8 5.48 -5.08 4.71
CA CYS A 8 6.81 -4.65 4.35
C CYS A 8 7.77 -5.07 5.46
N LYS A 9 8.91 -5.63 5.07
CA LYS A 9 10.01 -5.94 5.98
C LYS A 9 11.23 -5.14 5.56
N ASN A 10 12.03 -4.74 6.55
CA ASN A 10 13.21 -3.91 6.34
C ASN A 10 12.91 -2.52 5.74
N VAL A 11 11.71 -1.99 6.02
CA VAL A 11 11.27 -0.64 5.64
C VAL A 11 10.68 0.04 6.87
N SER A 12 11.18 1.23 7.23
CA SER A 12 10.62 2.04 8.31
C SER A 12 9.24 2.59 7.95
N CYS A 13 8.36 2.75 8.94
CA CYS A 13 7.03 3.33 8.76
C CYS A 13 7.07 4.69 8.06
N GLU A 14 8.03 5.54 8.42
CA GLU A 14 8.20 6.88 7.85
C GLU A 14 8.51 6.83 6.36
N LYS A 15 9.41 5.91 5.95
CA LYS A 15 9.81 5.74 4.55
C LYS A 15 8.64 5.25 3.70
N LEU A 16 7.83 4.36 4.27
CA LEU A 16 6.62 3.84 3.65
C LEU A 16 5.52 4.93 3.56
N ALA A 17 5.26 5.65 4.66
CA ALA A 17 4.28 6.73 4.70
C ALA A 17 4.65 7.86 3.73
N ASN A 18 5.92 8.23 3.64
CA ASN A 18 6.40 9.22 2.68
C ASN A 18 6.16 8.78 1.23
N ARG A 19 6.35 7.49 0.91
CA ARG A 19 6.04 6.94 -0.42
C ARG A 19 4.54 6.94 -0.72
N LEU A 20 3.72 6.54 0.25
CA LEU A 20 2.26 6.56 0.14
C LEU A 20 1.74 7.99 -0.05
N SER A 21 2.30 8.95 0.68
CA SER A 21 1.99 10.39 0.56
C SER A 21 2.35 10.94 -0.82
N LYS A 22 3.48 10.51 -1.41
CA LYS A 22 3.88 10.87 -2.78
C LYS A 22 3.02 10.22 -3.86
N PHE A 23 2.25 9.20 -3.53
CA PHE A 23 1.29 8.55 -4.42
C PHE A 23 -0.09 9.26 -4.33
N ARG A 24 -0.06 10.60 -4.27
CA ARG A 24 -1.26 11.45 -4.26
C ARG A 24 -2.01 11.25 -5.59
N GLY A 25 -3.29 10.88 -5.48
CA GLY A 25 -4.20 10.65 -6.61
C GLY A 25 -4.72 9.20 -6.72
N ALA A 26 -3.90 8.22 -6.32
CA ALA A 26 -4.25 6.80 -6.47
C ALA A 26 -4.89 6.17 -5.22
N PHE A 27 -4.74 6.80 -4.04
CA PHE A 27 -5.41 6.42 -2.80
C PHE A 27 -6.54 7.40 -2.44
N PRO A 28 -7.63 7.47 -3.23
CA PRO A 28 -8.72 8.42 -2.99
C PRO A 28 -9.46 8.20 -1.66
N PHE A 29 -9.25 7.07 -0.98
CA PHE A 29 -9.91 6.73 0.30
C PHE A 29 -8.94 6.73 1.49
N GLY A 30 -7.73 7.27 1.30
CA GLY A 30 -6.69 7.28 2.32
C GLY A 30 -5.94 5.96 2.47
N TYR A 31 -4.96 5.96 3.37
CA TYR A 31 -4.12 4.82 3.71
C TYR A 31 -3.88 4.79 5.22
N LYS A 32 -3.66 3.59 5.76
CA LYS A 32 -3.23 3.36 7.14
C LYS A 32 -1.89 2.65 7.11
N VAL A 33 -0.95 3.11 7.92
CA VAL A 33 0.36 2.47 8.11
C VAL A 33 0.54 2.21 9.59
N TRP A 34 1.02 1.03 9.95
CA TRP A 34 1.38 0.71 11.32
C TRP A 34 2.61 -0.22 11.36
N ALA A 35 3.48 -0.01 12.34
CA ALA A 35 4.52 -0.97 12.67
C ALA A 35 3.93 -2.02 13.61
N TYR A 36 4.31 -3.27 13.40
CA TYR A 36 4.09 -4.34 14.37
C TYR A 36 5.33 -5.24 14.41
N LYS A 37 5.99 -5.25 15.57
CA LYS A 37 7.30 -5.90 15.77
C LYS A 37 8.33 -5.33 14.77
N ASP A 38 8.95 -6.20 13.97
CA ASP A 38 9.96 -5.86 12.94
C ASP A 38 9.36 -5.58 11.55
N ARG A 39 8.02 -5.59 11.45
CA ARG A 39 7.31 -5.48 10.17
C ARG A 39 6.45 -4.24 10.13
N VAL A 40 6.36 -3.65 8.95
CA VAL A 40 5.51 -2.51 8.68
C VAL A 40 4.37 -2.94 7.80
N PHE A 41 3.15 -2.66 8.23
CA PHE A 41 1.94 -2.99 7.51
C PHE A 41 1.34 -1.72 6.94
N ALA A 42 0.84 -1.83 5.72
CA ALA A 42 0.10 -0.80 5.03
C ALA A 42 -1.25 -1.36 4.61
N TYR A 43 -2.28 -0.57 4.81
CA TYR A 43 -3.61 -0.83 4.29
C TYR A 43 -4.06 0.37 3.49
N PHE A 44 -4.49 0.13 2.27
CA PHE A 44 -4.89 1.20 1.37
C PHE A 44 -5.91 0.73 0.36
N ARG A 45 -6.67 1.68 -0.18
CA ARG A 45 -7.65 1.42 -1.23
C ARG A 45 -7.26 2.15 -2.49
N VAL A 46 -7.25 1.43 -3.61
CA VAL A 46 -6.97 1.97 -4.94
C VAL A 46 -8.18 1.83 -5.85
N ARG A 47 -8.25 2.66 -6.90
CA ARG A 47 -9.38 2.62 -7.85
C ARG A 47 -9.35 1.34 -8.67
N CYS A 48 -8.18 1.02 -9.22
CA CYS A 48 -7.98 0.00 -10.22
C CYS A 48 -6.73 -0.85 -9.92
N ILE A 49 -6.61 -2.01 -10.59
CA ILE A 49 -5.42 -2.86 -10.45
C ILE A 49 -4.17 -2.24 -11.09
N MET A 50 -4.36 -1.34 -12.06
CA MET A 50 -3.27 -0.58 -12.67
C MET A 50 -2.57 0.32 -11.65
N ASP A 51 -3.33 1.01 -10.79
CA ASP A 51 -2.78 1.80 -9.68
C ASP A 51 -1.99 0.92 -8.70
N LEU A 52 -2.53 -0.27 -8.38
CA LEU A 52 -1.85 -1.24 -7.51
C LEU A 52 -0.51 -1.69 -8.12
N ASN A 53 -0.50 -1.95 -9.42
CA ASN A 53 0.69 -2.42 -10.12
C ASN A 53 1.77 -1.33 -10.22
N GLU A 54 1.37 -0.08 -10.51
CA GLU A 54 2.28 1.06 -10.49
C GLU A 54 2.86 1.29 -9.09
N PHE A 55 2.02 1.21 -8.05
CA PHE A 55 2.46 1.31 -6.67
C PHE A 55 3.48 0.22 -6.32
N THR A 56 3.19 -1.04 -6.69
CA THR A 56 4.08 -2.18 -6.48
C THR A 56 5.42 -1.99 -7.19
N ARG A 57 5.42 -1.47 -8.42
CA ARG A 57 6.64 -1.12 -9.15
C ARG A 57 7.49 -0.09 -8.39
N ARG A 58 6.88 0.98 -7.86
CA ARG A 58 7.61 2.00 -7.09
C ARG A 58 8.14 1.48 -5.76
N LEU A 59 7.44 0.52 -5.14
CA LEU A 59 7.92 -0.15 -3.93
C LEU A 59 9.14 -1.03 -4.20
N ARG A 60 9.13 -1.81 -5.30
CA ARG A 60 10.27 -2.63 -5.72
C ARG A 60 11.56 -1.82 -5.96
N THR A 61 11.46 -0.51 -6.20
CA THR A 61 12.64 0.38 -6.32
C THR A 61 13.39 0.57 -5.00
N ILE A 62 12.79 0.25 -3.85
CA ILE A 62 13.46 0.35 -2.56
C ILE A 62 14.36 -0.87 -2.39
N LYS A 63 15.69 -0.64 -2.43
CA LYS A 63 16.69 -1.67 -2.16
C LYS A 63 16.49 -2.28 -0.77
N ASN A 64 16.69 -3.61 -0.68
CA ASN A 64 16.63 -4.43 0.52
C ASN A 64 15.28 -4.48 1.23
N ALA A 65 14.21 -4.04 0.59
CA ALA A 65 12.86 -4.13 1.15
C ALA A 65 12.14 -5.36 0.62
N GLU A 66 11.59 -6.17 1.53
CA GLU A 66 10.70 -7.28 1.16
C GLU A 66 9.25 -6.81 1.26
N TYR A 67 8.43 -7.19 0.28
CA TYR A 67 7.03 -6.80 0.16
C TYR A 67 6.16 -8.02 -0.05
N GLN A 68 5.09 -8.13 0.72
CA GLN A 68 4.12 -9.21 0.57
C GLN A 68 2.70 -8.67 0.66
N TYR A 69 1.91 -8.94 -0.37
CA TYR A 69 0.48 -8.68 -0.32
C TYR A 69 -0.21 -9.80 0.43
N HIS A 70 -0.84 -9.48 1.55
CA HIS A 70 -1.60 -10.44 2.36
C HIS A 70 -3.05 -10.54 1.90
N LYS A 71 -3.58 -9.45 1.33
CA LYS A 71 -4.97 -9.39 0.88
C LYS A 71 -5.06 -8.43 -0.28
N ILE A 72 -5.69 -8.86 -1.38
CA ILE A 72 -6.08 -8.00 -2.50
C ILE A 72 -7.52 -8.37 -2.80
N GLU A 73 -8.44 -7.49 -2.43
CA GLU A 73 -9.87 -7.73 -2.60
C GLU A 73 -10.48 -6.66 -3.48
N ARG A 74 -11.29 -7.09 -4.44
CA ARG A 74 -12.08 -6.18 -5.25
C ARG A 74 -13.35 -5.87 -4.49
N VAL A 75 -13.43 -4.69 -3.91
CA VAL A 75 -14.63 -4.23 -3.20
C VAL A 75 -15.59 -3.51 -4.15
N PRO A 76 -16.90 -3.83 -4.09
CA PRO A 76 -17.92 -3.07 -4.79
C PRO A 76 -17.95 -1.63 -4.26
N ARG A 77 -18.22 -0.65 -5.15
CA ARG A 77 -18.57 0.70 -4.72
C ARG A 77 -19.97 0.61 -4.13
N TYR A 78 -20.09 0.42 -2.82
CA TYR A 78 -21.33 0.82 -2.15
C TYR A 78 -21.21 2.33 -1.92
N GLU A 79 -21.88 3.08 -2.79
CA GLU A 79 -22.27 4.47 -2.56
C GLU A 79 -23.27 4.44 -1.39
N TRP A 80 -22.98 5.17 -0.32
CA TRP A 80 -23.92 5.50 0.75
C TRP A 80 -24.43 6.90 0.48
#